data_AF-A0A519S287-F1
#
_entry.id   AF-A0A519S287-F1
#
_cell.length_a   1.000
_cell.length_b   1.000
_cell.length_c   1.000
_cell.angle_alpha   90.00
_cell.angle_beta   90.00
_cell.angle_gamma   90.00
#
_symmetry.space_group_name_H-M   'P 1'
#
loop_
_entity.id
_entity.type
_entity.pdbx_description
1 polymer ?
#
loop_
_entity_poly.entity_id
_entity_poly.type
_entity_poly.pdbx_seq_one_letter_code
_entity_poly.pdbx_strand_id
1 'polypeptide(L)'
;MNVIYINESSASAIKTSAIERFPEECCGFLWGQGNHILVTKEVKNIAGNSEEAFRVSHLDYQAAEEFADRNGLSLLGVYHSHPNSPAIPSDQDIKHAIPYFINLILSVTMFESKEIRCWHMDRKQVLENKLKIKEYGNNLNSNPAKTICG
;
A
#
# COMPACT_ATOMS: atom_id res chain seq x y z
N MET A 1 -3.59 -15.77 11.10
CA MET A 1 -4.16 -14.83 10.12
C MET A 1 -4.29 -13.49 10.81
N ASN A 2 -3.50 -12.50 10.42
CA ASN A 2 -3.47 -11.21 11.10
C ASN A 2 -4.53 -10.28 10.50
N VAL A 3 -4.92 -9.26 11.26
CA VAL A 3 -5.82 -8.21 10.80
C VAL A 3 -4.98 -6.96 10.52
N ILE A 4 -5.05 -6.45 9.29
CA ILE A 4 -4.51 -5.16 8.89
C ILE A 4 -5.68 -4.19 8.80
N TYR A 5 -5.49 -2.99 9.32
CA TYR A 5 -6.47 -1.92 9.22
C TYR A 5 -5.99 -0.86 8.24
N ILE A 6 -6.91 -0.29 7.46
CA ILE A 6 -6.64 0.83 6.57
C ILE A 6 -7.61 1.96 6.85
N ASN A 7 -7.10 3.19 6.90
CA ASN A 7 -7.90 4.39 7.05
C ASN A 7 -8.90 4.51 5.88
N GLU A 8 -10.12 4.94 6.14
CA GLU A 8 -11.16 5.08 5.11
C GLU A 8 -10.72 6.02 3.98
N SER A 9 -10.11 7.15 4.31
CA SER A 9 -9.59 8.09 3.30
C SER A 9 -8.48 7.47 2.45
N SER A 10 -7.62 6.65 3.06
CA SER A 10 -6.57 5.91 2.34
C SER A 10 -7.15 4.83 1.43
N ALA A 11 -8.13 4.05 1.93
CA ALA A 11 -8.82 3.04 1.13
C ALA A 11 -9.57 3.67 -0.06
N SER A 12 -10.16 4.85 0.14
CA SER A 12 -10.81 5.62 -0.93
C SER A 12 -9.78 6.11 -1.96
N ALA A 13 -8.68 6.71 -1.49
CA ALA A 13 -7.62 7.23 -2.35
C ALA A 13 -7.03 6.16 -3.29
N ILE A 14 -6.68 4.98 -2.77
CA ILE A 14 -6.12 3.91 -3.60
C ILE A 14 -7.11 3.34 -4.61
N LYS A 15 -8.42 3.34 -4.31
CA LYS A 15 -9.45 2.95 -5.27
C LYS A 15 -9.57 3.96 -6.40
N THR A 16 -9.56 5.25 -6.07
CA THR A 16 -9.57 6.33 -7.06
C THR A 16 -8.37 6.24 -7.99
N SER A 17 -7.15 6.15 -7.45
CA SER A 17 -5.92 5.97 -8.25
C SER A 17 -5.99 4.74 -9.17
N ALA A 18 -6.52 3.61 -8.67
CA ALA A 18 -6.66 2.40 -9.48
C ALA A 18 -7.60 2.59 -10.67
N ILE A 19 -8.72 3.30 -10.49
CA ILE A 19 -9.69 3.58 -11.56
C ILE A 19 -9.10 4.59 -12.55
N GLU A 20 -8.50 5.67 -12.06
CA GLU A 20 -7.93 6.74 -12.90
C GLU A 20 -6.76 6.26 -13.77
N ARG A 21 -6.02 5.24 -13.31
CA ARG A 21 -4.86 4.73 -14.03
C ARG A 21 -5.17 3.62 -15.05
N PHE A 22 -6.36 3.02 -14.98
CA PHE A 22 -6.78 1.97 -15.91
C PHE A 22 -6.58 2.41 -17.38
N PRO A 23 -6.06 1.56 -18.28
CA PRO A 23 -5.79 0.12 -18.12
C PRO A 23 -4.42 -0.21 -17.51
N GLU A 24 -3.63 0.78 -17.10
CA GLU A 24 -2.34 0.52 -16.48
C GLU A 24 -2.49 0.16 -14.99
N GLU A 25 -1.58 -0.66 -14.46
CA GLU A 25 -1.43 -0.87 -13.03
C GLU A 25 -1.02 0.46 -12.37
N CYS A 26 -1.86 0.93 -11.44
CA CYS A 26 -1.45 1.95 -10.47
C CYS A 26 -0.52 1.31 -9.44
N CYS A 27 0.34 2.10 -8.81
CA CYS A 27 1.10 1.64 -7.66
C CYS A 27 1.37 2.78 -6.68
N GLY A 28 1.68 2.43 -5.44
CA GLY A 28 2.00 3.44 -4.43
C GLY A 28 2.42 2.84 -3.11
N PHE A 29 2.63 3.73 -2.14
CA PHE A 29 3.14 3.40 -0.83
C PHE A 29 2.06 3.46 0.24
N LEU A 30 2.30 2.67 1.29
CA LEU A 30 1.47 2.56 2.48
C LEU A 30 2.31 2.98 3.69
N TRP A 31 1.89 4.03 4.39
CA TRP A 31 2.51 4.43 5.66
C TRP A 31 1.54 4.28 6.82
N GLY A 32 2.11 4.04 8.00
CA GLY A 32 1.31 3.87 9.20
C GLY A 32 2.12 3.41 10.40
N GLN A 33 1.44 2.78 11.35
CA GLN A 33 2.03 2.31 12.60
C GLN A 33 1.51 0.90 12.94
N GLY A 34 2.43 -0.03 13.19
CA GLY A 34 2.07 -1.43 13.46
C GLY A 34 1.26 -2.03 12.31
N ASN A 35 0.04 -2.49 12.61
CA ASN A 35 -0.89 -3.05 11.63
C ASN A 35 -1.95 -2.05 11.11
N HIS A 36 -1.71 -0.75 11.24
CA HIS A 36 -2.62 0.32 10.85
C HIS A 36 -2.00 1.15 9.71
N ILE A 37 -2.57 1.05 8.51
CA ILE A 37 -2.26 1.91 7.36
C ILE A 37 -3.05 3.21 7.51
N LEU A 38 -2.34 4.33 7.65
CA LEU A 38 -2.92 5.63 7.96
C LEU A 38 -2.89 6.59 6.77
N VAL A 39 -1.85 6.48 5.94
CA VAL A 39 -1.60 7.35 4.79
C VAL A 39 -1.21 6.49 3.59
N THR A 40 -1.72 6.84 2.42
CA THR A 40 -1.37 6.22 1.15
C THR A 40 -1.06 7.29 0.12
N LYS A 41 -0.15 7.00 -0.80
CA LYS A 41 0.17 7.91 -1.90
C LYS A 41 0.54 7.12 -3.13
N GLU A 42 -0.08 7.47 -4.25
CA GLU A 42 0.31 6.99 -5.56
C GLU A 42 1.72 7.45 -5.93
N VAL A 43 2.43 6.59 -6.64
CA VAL A 43 3.71 6.87 -7.26
C VAL A 43 3.67 6.43 -8.72
N LYS A 44 4.50 7.07 -9.55
CA LYS A 44 4.58 6.72 -10.97
C LYS A 44 5.06 5.28 -11.14
N ASN A 45 4.27 4.48 -11.85
CA ASN A 45 4.71 3.19 -12.37
C ASN A 45 5.75 3.41 -13.49
N ILE A 46 6.95 2.85 -13.32
CA ILE A 46 8.06 2.93 -14.29
C ILE A 46 8.33 1.60 -15.01
N ALA A 47 7.39 0.65 -14.96
CA ALA A 47 7.48 -0.60 -15.72
C ALA A 47 7.42 -0.31 -17.24
N GLY A 48 8.12 -1.14 -18.03
CA GLY A 48 8.09 -1.04 -19.49
C GLY A 48 6.76 -1.52 -20.10
N ASN A 49 6.08 -2.44 -19.43
CA ASN A 49 4.69 -2.83 -19.70
C ASN A 49 3.88 -2.58 -18.44
N SER A 50 3.27 -1.40 -18.31
CA SER A 50 2.58 -0.98 -17.11
C SER A 50 1.17 -1.56 -16.95
N GLU A 51 0.61 -2.22 -17.98
CA GLU A 51 -0.70 -2.90 -17.87
C GLU A 51 -0.62 -4.27 -17.17
N GLU A 52 0.56 -4.88 -17.10
CA GLU A 52 0.78 -6.22 -16.55
C GLU A 52 1.79 -6.23 -15.38
N ALA A 53 2.32 -5.06 -15.02
CA ALA A 53 3.37 -4.95 -14.03
C ALA A 53 3.50 -3.53 -13.47
N PHE A 54 3.91 -3.45 -12.21
CA PHE A 54 4.43 -2.23 -11.63
C PHE A 54 5.91 -2.31 -11.28
N ARG A 55 6.56 -1.15 -11.38
CA ARG A 55 7.90 -0.91 -10.82
C ARG A 55 7.95 0.49 -10.24
N VAL A 56 8.61 0.62 -9.09
CA VAL A 56 8.83 1.90 -8.42
C VAL A 56 10.32 2.17 -8.37
N SER A 57 10.74 3.42 -8.57
CA SER A 57 12.15 3.77 -8.61
C SER A 57 12.79 3.72 -7.21
N HIS A 58 14.10 3.48 -7.15
CA HIS A 58 14.85 3.52 -5.88
C HIS A 58 14.76 4.91 -5.21
N LEU A 59 14.69 5.99 -6.00
CA LEU A 59 14.55 7.35 -5.48
C LEU A 59 13.19 7.56 -4.82
N ASP A 60 12.14 6.97 -5.38
CA ASP A 60 10.80 7.04 -4.79
C ASP A 60 10.72 6.24 -3.48
N TYR A 61 11.36 5.07 -3.39
CA TYR A 61 11.49 4.33 -2.13
C TYR A 61 12.26 5.13 -1.07
N GLN A 62 13.37 5.77 -1.45
CA GLN A 62 14.11 6.63 -0.54
C GLN A 62 13.25 7.80 -0.05
N ALA A 63 12.54 8.48 -0.95
CA ALA A 63 11.63 9.56 -0.59
C ALA A 63 10.49 9.07 0.31
N ALA A 64 10.05 7.82 0.16
CA ALA A 64 9.02 7.21 0.98
C ALA A 64 9.50 6.92 2.41
N GLU A 65 10.71 6.40 2.57
CA GLU A 65 11.37 6.24 3.88
C GLU A 65 11.55 7.62 4.55
N GLU A 66 12.07 8.61 3.83
CA GLU A 66 12.23 9.99 4.36
C GLU A 66 10.88 10.61 4.78
N PHE A 67 9.81 10.34 4.03
CA PHE A 67 8.47 10.78 4.40
C PHE A 67 8.00 10.09 5.69
N ALA A 68 8.27 8.80 5.84
CA ALA A 68 7.92 8.05 7.04
C ALA A 68 8.58 8.66 8.28
N ASP A 69 9.90 8.87 8.22
CA ASP A 69 10.70 9.45 9.30
C ASP A 69 10.21 10.85 9.70
N ARG A 70 9.99 11.73 8.73
CA ARG A 70 9.54 13.12 9.00
C ARG A 70 8.16 13.19 9.65
N ASN A 71 7.33 12.17 9.48
CA ASN A 71 5.96 12.14 9.99
C ASN A 71 5.78 11.17 11.17
N GLY A 72 6.85 10.56 11.69
CA GLY A 72 6.74 9.57 12.78
C GLY A 72 5.92 8.33 12.39
N LEU A 73 6.01 7.93 11.12
CA LEU A 73 5.36 6.75 10.56
C LEU A 73 6.41 5.72 10.13
N SER A 74 5.96 4.52 9.81
CA SER A 74 6.77 3.51 9.11
C SER A 74 6.26 3.35 7.68
N LEU A 75 7.17 3.10 6.74
CA LEU A 75 6.82 2.59 5.42
C LEU A 75 6.41 1.11 5.58
N LEU A 76 5.11 0.86 5.61
CA LEU A 76 4.55 -0.46 5.90
C LEU A 76 4.52 -1.37 4.66
N GLY A 77 4.50 -0.77 3.47
CA GLY A 77 4.41 -1.55 2.26
C GLY A 77 4.01 -0.78 1.01
N VAL A 78 3.48 -1.53 0.06
CA VAL A 78 3.05 -1.04 -1.26
C VAL A 78 1.64 -1.49 -1.58
N TYR A 79 1.00 -0.76 -2.49
CA TYR A 79 -0.20 -1.23 -3.16
C TYR A 79 -0.03 -1.15 -4.67
N HIS A 80 -0.79 -1.98 -5.39
CA HIS A 80 -0.95 -1.90 -6.82
C HIS A 80 -2.31 -2.43 -7.29
N SER A 81 -2.69 -2.11 -8.52
CA SER A 81 -3.93 -2.60 -9.13
C SER A 81 -3.66 -3.65 -10.21
N HIS A 82 -4.60 -4.57 -10.37
CA HIS A 82 -4.66 -5.59 -11.40
C HIS A 82 -5.85 -5.28 -12.34
N PRO A 83 -5.60 -4.72 -13.53
CA PRO A 83 -6.61 -4.44 -14.55
C PRO A 83 -7.30 -5.72 -15.02
N ASN A 84 -8.63 -5.76 -14.95
CA ASN A 84 -9.49 -6.88 -15.36
C ASN A 84 -9.13 -8.25 -14.75
N SER A 85 -8.35 -8.27 -13.67
CA SER A 85 -7.79 -9.49 -13.08
C SER A 85 -8.06 -9.53 -11.57
N PRO A 86 -8.11 -10.73 -10.95
CA PRO A 86 -8.35 -10.85 -9.51
C PRO A 86 -7.25 -10.18 -8.67
N ALA A 87 -7.58 -9.78 -7.45
CA ALA A 87 -6.63 -9.23 -6.47
C ALA A 87 -5.76 -10.31 -5.81
N ILE A 88 -5.21 -11.21 -6.61
CA ILE A 88 -4.33 -12.31 -6.18
C ILE A 88 -2.93 -12.03 -6.71
N PRO A 89 -1.87 -12.21 -5.90
CA PRO A 89 -0.50 -11.99 -6.36
C PRO A 89 -0.16 -12.84 -7.59
N SER A 90 0.42 -12.21 -8.59
CA SER A 90 1.06 -12.87 -9.72
C SER A 90 2.43 -13.44 -9.31
N ASP A 91 3.00 -14.31 -10.15
CA ASP A 91 4.39 -14.78 -9.97
C ASP A 91 5.39 -13.63 -9.97
N GLN A 92 5.10 -12.57 -10.73
CA GLN A 92 5.95 -11.39 -10.79
C GLN A 92 5.90 -10.59 -9.49
N ASP A 93 4.73 -10.45 -8.87
CA ASP A 93 4.57 -9.81 -7.58
C ASP A 93 5.37 -10.55 -6.51
N ILE A 94 5.21 -11.87 -6.44
CA ILE A 94 5.89 -12.74 -5.47
C ILE A 94 7.41 -12.65 -5.64
N LYS A 95 7.90 -12.60 -6.88
CA LYS A 95 9.34 -12.54 -7.19
C LYS A 95 9.98 -11.23 -6.76
N HIS A 96 9.26 -10.11 -6.84
CA HIS A 96 9.78 -8.77 -6.53
C HIS A 96 9.32 -8.23 -5.18
N ALA A 97 8.51 -8.99 -4.43
CA ALA A 97 8.04 -8.63 -3.12
C ALA A 97 9.21 -8.35 -2.16
N ILE A 98 9.13 -7.23 -1.46
CA ILE A 98 10.04 -6.89 -0.37
C ILE A 98 9.60 -7.69 0.86
N PRO A 99 10.49 -8.46 1.50
CA PRO A 99 10.14 -9.19 2.71
C PRO A 99 9.51 -8.28 3.78
N TYR A 100 8.49 -8.80 4.46
CA TYR A 100 7.72 -8.12 5.51
C TYR A 100 6.82 -6.97 5.07
N PHE A 101 6.87 -6.53 3.81
CA PHE A 101 5.95 -5.50 3.33
C PHE A 101 4.51 -6.01 3.29
N ILE A 102 3.59 -5.14 3.71
CA ILE A 102 2.18 -5.29 3.39
C ILE A 102 2.03 -4.99 1.90
N ASN A 103 1.41 -5.91 1.17
CA ASN A 103 1.08 -5.74 -0.23
C ASN A 103 -0.44 -5.70 -0.37
N LEU A 104 -0.99 -4.54 -0.71
CA LEU A 104 -2.40 -4.44 -1.07
C LEU A 104 -2.56 -4.57 -2.58
N ILE A 105 -3.38 -5.52 -3.01
CA ILE A 105 -3.69 -5.71 -4.44
C ILE A 105 -5.15 -5.34 -4.65
N LEU A 106 -5.41 -4.52 -5.66
CA LEU A 106 -6.75 -4.11 -6.04
C LEU A 106 -7.15 -4.77 -7.36
N SER A 107 -8.30 -5.42 -7.42
CA SER A 107 -8.90 -5.77 -8.71
C SER A 107 -9.65 -4.55 -9.23
N VAL A 108 -9.36 -4.14 -10.47
CA VAL A 108 -9.95 -2.92 -11.05
C VAL A 108 -10.42 -3.16 -12.47
N THR A 109 -11.47 -2.45 -12.86
CA THR A 109 -11.97 -2.33 -14.23
C THR A 109 -12.08 -0.86 -14.60
N MET A 110 -12.41 -0.57 -15.86
CA MET A 110 -12.58 0.81 -16.35
C MET A 110 -13.48 1.71 -15.48
N PHE A 111 -14.46 1.15 -14.77
CA PHE A 111 -15.47 1.93 -14.04
C PHE A 111 -15.45 1.74 -12.52
N GLU A 112 -14.78 0.71 -12.03
CA GLU A 112 -14.85 0.34 -10.61
C GLU A 112 -13.61 -0.41 -10.12
N SER A 113 -13.29 -0.20 -8.84
CA SER A 113 -12.43 -1.08 -8.06
C SER A 113 -13.31 -2.11 -7.33
N LYS A 114 -13.11 -3.39 -7.63
CA LYS A 114 -13.98 -4.49 -7.21
C LYS A 114 -13.64 -5.01 -5.82
N GLU A 115 -12.36 -5.21 -5.57
CA GLU A 115 -11.86 -5.82 -4.33
C GLU A 115 -10.48 -5.28 -3.98
N ILE A 116 -10.16 -5.27 -2.68
CA ILE A 116 -8.83 -5.02 -2.15
C ILE A 116 -8.46 -6.19 -1.26
N ARG A 117 -7.34 -6.84 -1.54
CA ARG A 117 -6.83 -7.98 -0.75
C ARG A 117 -5.45 -7.65 -0.20
N CYS A 118 -5.14 -8.20 0.96
CA CYS A 118 -3.95 -7.85 1.73
C CYS A 118 -3.04 -9.06 1.91
N TRP A 119 -1.78 -8.90 1.55
CA TRP A 119 -0.82 -10.00 1.45
C TRP A 119 0.47 -9.66 2.17
N HIS A 120 1.04 -10.65 2.84
CA HIS A 120 2.47 -10.71 3.11
C HIS A 120 3.03 -11.83 2.24
N MET A 121 4.03 -11.52 1.42
CA MET A 121 4.57 -12.48 0.48
C MET A 121 6.07 -12.32 0.28
N ASP A 122 6.72 -13.44 0.01
CA ASP A 122 8.09 -13.55 -0.46
C ASP A 122 8.22 -14.83 -1.32
N ARG A 123 9.44 -15.17 -1.74
CA ARG A 123 9.71 -16.35 -2.58
C ARG A 123 9.39 -17.71 -1.93
N LYS A 124 9.11 -17.76 -0.63
CA LYS A 124 8.83 -18.98 0.14
C LYS A 124 7.37 -19.09 0.55
N GLN A 125 6.70 -17.98 0.79
CA GLN A 125 5.34 -17.97 1.33
C GLN A 125 4.49 -16.83 0.75
N VAL A 126 3.21 -17.12 0.56
CA VAL A 126 2.18 -16.14 0.20
C VAL A 126 1.05 -16.28 1.23
N LEU A 127 0.90 -15.27 2.09
CA LEU A 127 -0.04 -15.29 3.21
C LEU A 127 -1.01 -14.14 3.11
N GLU A 128 -2.29 -14.46 2.94
CA GLU A 128 -3.37 -13.47 3.01
C GLU A 128 -3.65 -13.05 4.46
N ASN A 129 -3.91 -11.75 4.63
CA ASN A 129 -4.33 -11.16 5.89
C ASN A 129 -5.72 -10.52 5.72
N LYS A 130 -6.47 -10.47 6.81
CA LYS A 130 -7.79 -9.81 6.78
C LYS A 130 -7.57 -8.30 6.73
N LEU A 131 -8.08 -7.64 5.70
CA LEU A 131 -8.13 -6.18 5.62
C LEU A 131 -9.44 -5.67 6.24
N LYS A 132 -9.35 -4.64 7.09
CA LYS A 132 -10.53 -3.94 7.64
C LYS A 132 -10.39 -2.44 7.43
N ILE A 133 -11.41 -1.82 6.86
CA ILE A 133 -11.48 -0.37 6.72
C ILE A 133 -11.96 0.22 8.06
N LYS A 134 -11.30 1.28 8.52
CA LYS A 134 -11.66 2.03 9.72
C LYS A 134 -11.49 3.52 9.47
N GLU A 135 -12.34 4.34 10.08
CA GLU A 135 -12.12 5.78 10.18
C GLU A 135 -11.15 6.07 11.33
N TYR A 136 -10.12 6.87 11.08
CA TYR A 136 -9.27 7.42 12.13
C TYR A 136 -9.47 8.93 12.18
N GLY A 137 -9.78 9.47 13.36
CA GLY A 137 -9.79 10.92 13.56
C GLY A 137 -8.39 11.51 13.33
N ASN A 138 -8.33 12.76 12.84
CA ASN A 138 -7.10 13.52 12.52
C ASN A 138 -6.19 13.85 13.73
N ASN A 139 -6.03 12.95 14.69
CA ASN A 139 -5.11 13.12 15.83
C ASN A 139 -3.73 12.54 15.51
N LEU A 140 -3.09 12.98 14.42
CA LEU A 140 -1.67 12.75 14.17
C LEU A 140 -0.75 13.72 14.98
N ASN A 141 -1.30 14.42 15.98
CA ASN A 141 -0.58 15.40 16.81
C ASN A 141 -0.67 15.12 18.32
N SER A 142 -0.59 13.87 18.76
CA SER A 142 -0.18 13.60 20.15
C SER A 142 1.22 13.01 20.14
N ASN A 143 2.20 13.90 20.03
CA ASN A 143 3.60 13.61 20.37
C ASN A 143 3.68 13.30 21.88
N PRO A 144 4.06 12.09 22.32
CA PRO A 144 4.27 11.80 23.73
C PRO A 144 5.73 12.02 24.17
N ALA A 145 6.53 12.80 23.43
CA ALA A 145 7.91 13.11 23.79
C ALA A 145 8.07 14.56 24.25
N LYS A 146 7.51 14.90 25.42
CA LYS A 146 8.04 15.96 26.29
C LYS A 146 7.47 15.86 27.71
N THR A 147 7.83 14.76 28.39
CA THR A 147 7.60 14.61 29.84
C THR A 147 8.82 13.94 30.47
N ILE A 148 9.62 14.78 31.15
CA ILE A 148 10.47 14.52 32.32
C ILE A 148 11.83 13.81 32.11
N CYS A 149 12.90 14.60 32.21
CA CYS A 149 13.86 14.63 33.33
C CYS A 149 14.42 16.07 33.30
N GLY A 150 14.35 16.88 34.36
CA GLY A 150 14.85 16.63 35.71
C GLY A 150 15.95 17.65 35.93
#